data_AF-A0A812MV42-F1
#
_entry.id   AF-A0A812MV42-F1
#
_cell.length_a   1.000
_cell.length_b   1.000
_cell.length_c   1.000
_cell.angle_alpha   90.00
_cell.angle_beta   90.00
_cell.angle_gamma   90.00
#
_symmetry.space_group_name_H-M   'P 1'
#
loop_
_entity.id
_entity.type
_entity.pdbx_description
1 polymer ?
#
loop_
_entity_poly.entity_id
_entity_poly.type
_entity_poly.pdbx_seq_one_letter_code
_entity_poly.pdbx_strand_id
1 'polypeptide(L)'
;MAMRVMRAAMLCAAVGLLGLRAAFTAPRASPAPDAWPRSSGISSSESSESATGAWDSDASAASAFGDSLLRFAAGALLGLALVSFPVAPAKADVEDVVIPVDDKGKTTTLTKEQLVRGKRLFNAACASCHVGGGTRTNQNVGLAIEELSGAQPNRASVEGLVDYLNNPTTYDGLKDISEVHPSIKGGDIWPKMRSMKQQDLYDMSAYILYQNQTIPEKWGGGKTYY
;
A
#
# COMPACT_ATOMS: atom_id res chain seq x y z
N MET A 1 36.84 -7.28 -28.10
CA MET A 1 36.55 -6.80 -26.73
C MET A 1 35.47 -7.69 -26.12
N ALA A 2 35.77 -8.99 -25.96
CA ALA A 2 34.81 -10.03 -25.58
C ALA A 2 35.49 -11.17 -24.79
N MET A 3 36.53 -10.86 -24.01
CA MET A 3 37.40 -11.86 -23.38
C MET A 3 37.77 -11.56 -21.92
N ARG A 4 37.12 -10.58 -21.28
CA ARG A 4 37.40 -10.21 -19.88
C ARG A 4 36.25 -10.45 -18.89
N VAL A 5 35.07 -10.87 -19.36
CA VAL A 5 33.89 -11.08 -18.49
C VAL A 5 33.76 -12.54 -18.00
N MET A 6 34.50 -13.48 -18.59
CA MET A 6 34.33 -14.93 -18.34
C MET A 6 35.24 -15.55 -17.27
N ARG A 7 36.08 -14.76 -16.57
CA ARG A 7 37.03 -15.27 -15.56
C ARG A 7 36.64 -15.02 -14.10
N ALA A 8 35.54 -14.30 -13.83
CA ALA A 8 35.12 -13.99 -12.46
C ALA A 8 34.03 -14.92 -11.89
N ALA A 9 33.40 -15.76 -12.70
CA ALA A 9 32.28 -16.60 -12.27
C ALA A 9 32.66 -18.02 -11.83
N MET A 10 33.95 -18.40 -11.85
CA MET A 10 34.39 -19.79 -11.69
C MET A 10 35.29 -20.05 -10.48
N LEU A 11 35.17 -19.26 -9.40
CA LEU A 11 36.00 -19.42 -8.19
C LEU A 11 35.26 -19.37 -6.84
N CYS A 12 33.91 -19.40 -6.81
CA CYS A 12 33.16 -19.47 -5.55
C CYS A 12 32.40 -20.78 -5.32
N ALA A 13 32.63 -21.81 -6.15
CA ALA A 13 31.95 -23.11 -6.04
C ALA A 13 32.87 -24.22 -5.52
N ALA A 14 33.55 -23.99 -4.40
CA ALA A 14 34.23 -25.04 -3.64
C ALA A 14 34.52 -24.54 -2.23
N VAL A 15 33.70 -24.96 -1.26
CA VAL A 15 33.99 -25.15 0.19
C VAL A 15 32.63 -25.11 0.91
N GLY A 16 32.25 -26.23 1.56
CA GLY A 16 31.16 -26.22 2.55
C GLY A 16 30.10 -27.32 2.45
N LEU A 17 30.43 -28.52 1.97
CA LEU A 17 29.66 -29.74 2.28
C LEU A 17 30.18 -30.29 3.62
N LEU A 18 29.40 -30.14 4.70
CA LEU A 18 29.39 -30.92 5.95
C LEU A 18 28.30 -30.27 6.82
N GLY A 19 27.08 -30.78 6.93
CA GLY A 19 26.76 -32.01 7.65
C GLY A 19 26.18 -31.64 9.02
N LEU A 20 24.86 -31.41 9.12
CA LEU A 20 24.16 -31.37 10.41
C LEU A 20 22.77 -32.00 10.29
N ARG A 21 22.68 -33.26 10.74
CA ARG A 21 21.45 -33.98 11.08
C ARG A 21 21.28 -33.91 12.59
N ALA A 22 20.14 -33.40 13.06
CA ALA A 22 19.52 -33.76 14.35
C ALA A 22 18.06 -33.31 14.29
N ALA A 23 17.13 -34.23 14.06
CA ALA A 23 16.27 -34.79 15.10
C ALA A 23 15.11 -33.84 15.46
N PHE A 24 14.08 -33.85 14.61
CA PHE A 24 12.78 -33.25 14.87
C PHE A 24 11.92 -34.30 15.60
N THR A 25 11.86 -34.24 16.92
CA THR A 25 10.91 -35.02 17.73
C THR A 25 9.64 -34.19 17.92
N ALA A 26 8.55 -34.62 17.29
CA ALA A 26 7.23 -34.05 17.49
C ALA A 26 6.62 -34.50 18.84
N PRO A 27 6.02 -33.61 19.64
CA PRO A 27 5.09 -34.01 20.68
C PRO A 27 3.64 -33.92 20.19
N ARG A 28 2.89 -34.98 20.49
CA ARG A 28 1.48 -35.19 20.18
C ARG A 28 0.60 -34.75 21.36
N ALA A 29 -0.51 -34.09 21.00
CA ALA A 29 -1.80 -33.97 21.70
C ALA A 29 -1.87 -33.27 23.08
N SER A 30 -2.70 -32.23 23.13
CA SER A 30 -3.39 -31.75 24.34
C SER A 30 -4.85 -32.24 24.33
N PRO A 31 -5.44 -32.43 25.52
CA PRO A 31 -6.78 -31.91 25.76
C PRO A 31 -6.82 -30.99 26.99
N ALA A 32 -7.76 -30.05 26.94
CA ALA A 32 -8.13 -29.07 27.97
C ALA A 32 -8.84 -29.73 29.18
N PRO A 33 -9.44 -29.01 30.17
CA PRO A 33 -9.52 -27.57 30.42
C PRO A 33 -9.33 -27.17 31.91
N ASP A 34 -9.62 -25.89 32.21
CA ASP A 34 -10.17 -25.35 33.46
C ASP A 34 -9.28 -24.60 34.46
N ALA A 35 -9.92 -23.51 34.93
CA ALA A 35 -9.80 -22.86 36.23
C ALA A 35 -8.68 -21.83 36.47
N TRP A 36 -9.16 -20.60 36.69
CA TRP A 36 -8.46 -19.45 37.26
C TRP A 36 -7.82 -19.76 38.61
N PRO A 37 -6.88 -18.92 39.07
CA PRO A 37 -6.96 -18.53 40.47
C PRO A 37 -6.81 -17.04 40.71
N ARG A 38 -7.57 -16.64 41.73
CA ARG A 38 -7.68 -15.34 42.37
C ARG A 38 -6.83 -15.38 43.65
N SER A 39 -6.14 -14.28 43.91
CA SER A 39 -5.77 -13.68 45.20
C SER A 39 -5.17 -14.51 46.36
N SER A 40 -4.10 -13.91 46.91
CA SER A 40 -3.81 -13.68 48.34
C SER A 40 -3.46 -14.85 49.26
N GLY A 41 -2.37 -14.70 50.00
CA GLY A 41 -2.15 -15.45 51.25
C GLY A 41 -0.68 -15.58 51.64
N ILE A 42 -0.25 -14.70 52.53
CA ILE A 42 1.01 -14.73 53.30
C ILE A 42 1.02 -15.90 54.30
N SER A 43 2.20 -16.48 54.58
CA SER A 43 2.62 -17.11 55.85
C SER A 43 3.94 -17.89 55.63
N SER A 44 5.14 -17.32 55.83
CA SER A 44 5.95 -17.29 57.07
C SER A 44 6.49 -18.63 57.59
N SER A 45 7.82 -18.81 57.53
CA SER A 45 8.75 -19.33 58.56
C SER A 45 10.15 -19.57 57.92
N GLU A 46 11.14 -18.70 58.13
CA GLU A 46 12.19 -18.72 59.18
C GLU A 46 13.21 -19.87 59.11
N SER A 47 14.47 -19.51 58.80
CA SER A 47 15.76 -19.89 59.46
C SER A 47 16.92 -19.52 58.51
N SER A 48 17.62 -18.39 58.70
CA SER A 48 18.88 -18.26 59.46
C SER A 48 19.89 -19.36 59.11
N GLU A 49 20.97 -19.08 58.38
CA GLU A 49 22.32 -18.72 58.86
C GLU A 49 23.21 -18.90 57.60
N SER A 50 24.37 -18.29 57.38
CA SER A 50 25.17 -17.27 58.04
C SER A 50 26.18 -16.83 56.97
N ALA A 51 26.44 -15.54 56.90
CA ALA A 51 27.50 -15.01 56.07
C ALA A 51 28.85 -15.27 56.73
N THR A 52 29.79 -15.92 56.04
CA THR A 52 31.22 -15.60 56.18
C THR A 52 31.84 -15.52 54.79
N GLY A 53 32.38 -14.34 54.50
CA GLY A 53 32.99 -14.04 53.22
C GLY A 53 34.34 -14.73 53.03
N ALA A 54 34.71 -14.90 51.77
CA ALA A 54 36.08 -14.94 51.33
C ALA A 54 36.15 -14.22 49.99
N TRP A 55 37.05 -13.28 49.93
CA TRP A 55 37.29 -12.39 48.82
C TRP A 55 38.21 -13.13 47.87
N ASP A 56 37.75 -13.42 46.66
CA ASP A 56 38.64 -13.73 45.55
C ASP A 56 38.53 -12.61 44.52
N SER A 57 39.68 -11.99 44.34
CA SER A 57 39.93 -10.77 43.62
C SER A 57 39.87 -10.95 42.09
N ASP A 58 39.44 -9.88 41.42
CA ASP A 58 40.06 -9.34 40.22
C ASP A 58 40.30 -10.30 39.03
N ALA A 59 39.24 -10.59 38.26
CA ALA A 59 39.38 -10.91 36.84
C ALA A 59 38.13 -10.61 35.96
N SER A 60 37.00 -10.19 36.53
CA SER A 60 35.73 -10.02 35.78
C SER A 60 35.36 -8.55 35.48
N ALA A 61 36.01 -7.58 36.13
CA ALA A 61 35.72 -6.16 35.91
C ALA A 61 36.44 -5.59 34.68
N ALA A 62 37.58 -6.17 34.28
CA ALA A 62 38.34 -5.71 33.10
C ALA A 62 37.69 -6.13 31.77
N SER A 63 36.94 -7.23 31.75
CA SER A 63 36.21 -7.72 30.55
C SER A 63 34.87 -7.01 30.34
N ALA A 64 34.22 -6.50 31.39
CA ALA A 64 32.92 -5.84 31.29
C ALA A 64 32.96 -4.48 30.58
N PHE A 65 34.05 -3.71 30.76
CA PHE A 65 34.25 -2.43 30.04
C PHE A 65 34.69 -2.66 28.59
N GLY A 66 35.53 -3.68 28.34
CA GLY A 66 35.93 -4.10 27.00
C GLY A 66 34.74 -4.59 26.16
N ASP A 67 33.84 -5.38 26.77
CA ASP A 67 32.63 -5.88 26.12
C ASP A 67 31.61 -4.76 25.80
N SER A 68 31.51 -3.74 26.66
CA SER A 68 30.65 -2.58 26.38
C SER A 68 31.21 -1.73 25.23
N LEU A 69 32.53 -1.51 25.21
CA LEU A 69 33.18 -0.76 24.13
C LEU A 69 33.13 -1.51 22.80
N LEU A 70 33.27 -2.84 22.83
CA LEU A 70 33.16 -3.69 21.63
C LEU A 70 31.73 -3.70 21.08
N ARG A 71 30.72 -3.73 21.95
CA ARG A 71 29.30 -3.62 21.56
C ARG A 71 28.95 -2.24 20.98
N PHE A 72 29.50 -1.18 21.55
CA PHE A 72 29.35 0.17 21.00
C PHE A 72 30.07 0.31 19.65
N ALA A 73 31.28 -0.21 19.51
CA ALA A 73 32.00 -0.21 18.24
C ALA A 73 31.29 -1.04 17.17
N ALA A 74 30.76 -2.21 17.52
CA ALA A 74 29.95 -3.03 16.61
C ALA A 74 28.63 -2.33 16.21
N GLY A 75 27.97 -1.64 17.16
CA GLY A 75 26.79 -0.83 16.87
C GLY A 75 27.09 0.37 15.98
N ALA A 76 28.22 1.05 16.21
CA ALA A 76 28.68 2.17 15.39
C ALA A 76 29.06 1.73 13.97
N LEU A 77 29.72 0.57 13.82
CA LEU A 77 30.06 0.00 12.53
C LEU A 77 28.82 -0.49 11.77
N LEU A 78 27.84 -1.08 12.45
CA LEU A 78 26.56 -1.45 11.84
C LEU A 78 25.76 -0.20 11.42
N GLY A 79 25.74 0.84 12.25
CA GLY A 79 25.11 2.12 11.93
C GLY A 79 25.76 2.80 10.71
N LEU A 80 27.10 2.81 10.65
CA LEU A 80 27.83 3.35 9.50
C LEU A 80 27.63 2.51 8.24
N ALA A 81 27.51 1.18 8.38
CA ALA A 81 27.22 0.28 7.27
C ALA A 81 25.82 0.54 6.70
N LEU A 82 24.80 0.78 7.53
CA LEU A 82 23.43 1.06 7.07
C LEU A 82 23.31 2.42 6.36
N VAL A 83 24.10 3.43 6.75
CA VAL A 83 24.12 4.75 6.09
C VAL A 83 24.89 4.73 4.76
N SER A 84 25.79 3.77 4.57
CA SER A 84 26.62 3.66 3.36
C SER A 84 25.92 2.95 2.20
N PHE A 85 24.74 2.37 2.40
CA PHE A 85 23.96 1.80 1.31
C PHE A 85 23.36 2.93 0.46
N PRO A 86 23.65 2.99 -0.85
CA PRO A 86 22.99 3.94 -1.73
C PRO A 86 21.48 3.65 -1.75
N VAL A 87 20.71 4.58 -1.19
CA VAL A 87 19.25 4.60 -1.35
C VAL A 87 18.97 4.99 -2.79
N ALA A 88 18.71 4.00 -3.65
CA ALA A 88 18.10 4.27 -4.94
C ALA A 88 16.71 4.87 -4.69
N PRO A 89 16.29 5.92 -5.43
CA PRO A 89 14.91 6.37 -5.35
C PRO A 89 14.01 5.20 -5.77
N ALA A 90 13.16 4.74 -4.86
CA ALA A 90 12.12 3.79 -5.19
C ALA A 90 11.19 4.45 -6.23
N LYS A 91 11.42 4.18 -7.51
CA LYS A 91 10.38 4.37 -8.51
C LYS A 91 9.40 3.24 -8.24
N ALA A 92 8.33 3.53 -7.52
CA ALA A 92 7.13 2.71 -7.54
C ALA A 92 6.72 2.65 -9.02
N ASP A 93 7.05 1.56 -9.71
CA ASP A 93 6.57 1.33 -11.05
C ASP A 93 5.04 1.41 -10.96
N VAL A 94 4.49 2.40 -11.66
CA VAL A 94 3.06 2.46 -11.86
C VAL A 94 2.79 1.18 -12.60
N GLU A 95 2.06 0.26 -11.98
CA GLU A 95 1.65 -0.97 -12.62
C GLU A 95 1.16 -0.61 -14.04
N ASP A 96 1.56 -1.38 -15.05
CA ASP A 96 1.12 -1.23 -16.43
C ASP A 96 -0.39 -1.55 -16.53
N VAL A 97 -1.21 -0.73 -15.87
CA VAL A 97 -2.66 -0.83 -15.75
C VAL A 97 -3.25 -0.36 -17.07
N VAL A 98 -3.95 -1.27 -17.73
CA VAL A 98 -4.46 -1.10 -19.09
C VAL A 98 -5.90 -0.63 -19.02
N ILE A 99 -6.14 0.65 -19.25
CA ILE A 99 -7.47 1.24 -19.18
C ILE A 99 -8.19 1.25 -20.54
N PRO A 100 -9.52 1.03 -20.59
CA PRO A 100 -10.31 1.12 -21.81
C PRO A 100 -10.49 2.58 -22.25
N VAL A 101 -10.09 2.90 -23.48
CA VAL A 101 -10.23 4.24 -24.07
C VAL A 101 -11.61 4.40 -24.71
N ASP A 102 -12.03 3.39 -25.47
CA ASP A 102 -13.30 3.36 -26.20
C ASP A 102 -14.09 2.08 -25.91
N ASP A 103 -15.33 2.05 -26.38
CA ASP A 103 -16.22 0.88 -26.27
C ASP A 103 -15.92 -0.20 -27.33
N LYS A 104 -14.90 0.01 -28.18
CA LYS A 104 -14.47 -0.89 -29.26
C LYS A 104 -13.29 -1.77 -28.86
N GLY A 105 -12.82 -1.65 -27.62
CA GLY A 105 -11.73 -2.44 -27.06
C GLY A 105 -10.34 -1.82 -27.22
N LYS A 106 -10.24 -0.54 -27.63
CA LYS A 106 -8.97 0.18 -27.60
C LYS A 106 -8.59 0.45 -26.15
N THR A 107 -7.35 0.15 -25.81
CA THR A 107 -6.81 0.38 -24.47
C THR A 107 -5.55 1.24 -24.50
N THR A 108 -5.22 1.84 -23.37
CA THR A 108 -3.97 2.59 -23.19
C THR A 108 -3.39 2.35 -21.80
N THR A 109 -2.07 2.46 -21.70
CA THR A 109 -1.36 2.53 -20.42
C THR A 109 -1.21 3.99 -19.99
N LEU A 110 -1.29 4.24 -18.69
CA LEU A 110 -1.18 5.57 -18.10
C LEU A 110 0.25 5.91 -17.67
N THR A 111 0.66 7.15 -17.89
CA THR A 111 1.92 7.68 -17.33
C THR A 111 1.73 8.09 -15.86
N LYS A 112 2.82 8.10 -15.08
CA LYS A 112 2.78 8.51 -13.66
C LYS A 112 2.32 9.96 -13.52
N GLU A 113 2.75 10.82 -14.44
CA GLU A 113 2.40 12.24 -14.48
C GLU A 113 0.91 12.44 -14.72
N GLN A 114 0.30 11.64 -15.61
CA GLN A 114 -1.15 11.66 -15.84
C GLN A 114 -1.93 11.20 -14.62
N LEU A 115 -1.49 10.14 -13.94
CA LEU A 115 -2.15 9.66 -12.71
C LEU A 115 -2.11 10.71 -11.59
N VAL A 116 -0.95 11.32 -11.34
CA VAL A 116 -0.82 12.36 -10.31
C VAL A 116 -1.69 13.57 -10.65
N ARG A 117 -1.72 13.97 -11.92
CA ARG A 117 -2.58 15.07 -12.37
C ARG A 117 -4.06 14.73 -12.25
N GLY A 118 -4.49 13.57 -12.74
CA GLY A 118 -5.86 13.07 -12.67
C GLY A 118 -6.37 12.98 -11.24
N LYS A 119 -5.57 12.42 -10.34
CA LYS A 119 -5.87 12.37 -8.89
C LYS A 119 -6.05 13.77 -8.29
N ARG A 120 -5.18 14.72 -8.64
CA ARG A 120 -5.28 16.11 -8.16
C ARG A 120 -6.57 16.77 -8.65
N LEU A 121 -6.90 16.59 -9.93
CA LEU A 121 -8.11 17.14 -10.54
C LEU A 121 -9.38 16.54 -9.93
N PHE A 122 -9.43 15.21 -9.79
CA PHE A 122 -10.53 14.48 -9.15
C PHE A 122 -10.76 14.96 -7.70
N ASN A 123 -9.68 15.09 -6.92
CA ASN A 123 -9.78 15.56 -5.54
C ASN A 123 -10.28 17.00 -5.44
N ALA A 124 -9.94 17.86 -6.40
CA ALA A 124 -10.36 19.25 -6.41
C ALA A 124 -11.84 19.43 -6.79
N ALA A 125 -12.33 18.64 -7.74
CA ALA A 125 -13.64 18.84 -8.37
C ALA A 125 -14.71 17.81 -8.00
N CYS A 126 -14.32 16.55 -7.79
CA CYS A 126 -15.26 15.41 -7.74
C CYS A 126 -15.34 14.80 -6.34
N ALA A 127 -14.23 14.79 -5.59
CA ALA A 127 -14.14 14.07 -4.33
C ALA A 127 -15.10 14.58 -3.24
N SER A 128 -15.68 15.78 -3.33
CA SER A 128 -16.72 16.19 -2.38
C SER A 128 -17.94 15.28 -2.40
N CYS A 129 -18.25 14.68 -3.55
CA CYS A 129 -19.39 13.77 -3.73
C CYS A 129 -18.96 12.34 -4.01
N HIS A 130 -17.79 12.15 -4.63
CA HIS A 130 -17.29 10.86 -5.10
C HIS A 130 -16.05 10.33 -4.35
N VAL A 131 -16.00 10.51 -3.03
CA VAL A 131 -14.89 9.96 -2.23
C VAL A 131 -14.80 8.45 -2.42
N GLY A 132 -13.62 7.98 -2.85
CA GLY A 132 -13.32 6.56 -3.03
C GLY A 132 -14.27 5.85 -3.99
N GLY A 133 -14.78 6.54 -5.01
CA GLY A 133 -15.64 5.96 -6.04
C GLY A 133 -17.10 5.78 -5.66
N GLY A 134 -17.51 6.10 -4.43
CA GLY A 134 -18.94 6.14 -4.07
C GLY A 134 -19.65 7.37 -4.63
N THR A 135 -20.94 7.53 -4.33
CA THR A 135 -21.69 8.76 -4.63
C THR A 135 -22.56 9.14 -3.44
N ARG A 136 -22.28 10.30 -2.83
CA ARG A 136 -22.96 10.70 -1.58
C ARG A 136 -24.44 11.01 -1.74
N THR A 137 -24.83 11.58 -2.89
CA THR A 137 -26.21 12.01 -3.15
C THR A 137 -27.10 10.88 -3.65
N ASN A 138 -26.50 9.80 -4.17
CA ASN A 138 -27.19 8.63 -4.68
C ASN A 138 -26.29 7.40 -4.54
N GLN A 139 -26.49 6.60 -3.51
CA GLN A 139 -25.65 5.44 -3.20
C GLN A 139 -25.87 4.26 -4.17
N ASN A 140 -26.87 4.33 -5.04
CA ASN A 140 -27.16 3.28 -6.02
C ASN A 140 -26.37 3.45 -7.32
N VAL A 141 -25.66 4.57 -7.50
CA VAL A 141 -24.90 4.88 -8.72
C VAL A 141 -23.51 5.37 -8.35
N GLY A 142 -22.54 4.44 -8.32
CA GLY A 142 -21.13 4.71 -8.03
C GLY A 142 -20.28 4.98 -9.28
N LEU A 143 -18.97 5.06 -9.06
CA LEU A 143 -17.94 5.09 -10.10
C LEU A 143 -17.21 3.73 -10.20
N ALA A 144 -17.79 2.67 -9.64
CA ALA A 144 -17.29 1.31 -9.83
C ALA A 144 -17.59 0.84 -11.26
N ILE A 145 -16.83 -0.13 -11.75
CA ILE A 145 -16.87 -0.53 -13.16
C ILE A 145 -18.21 -1.16 -13.54
N GLU A 146 -18.87 -1.83 -12.59
CA GLU A 146 -20.19 -2.44 -12.75
C GLU A 146 -21.27 -1.38 -13.00
N GLU A 147 -21.28 -0.28 -12.24
CA GLU A 147 -22.21 0.82 -12.43
C GLU A 147 -21.89 1.63 -13.69
N LEU A 148 -20.60 1.89 -13.96
CA LEU A 148 -20.21 2.61 -15.17
C LEU A 148 -20.57 1.83 -16.44
N SER A 149 -20.44 0.51 -16.43
CA SER A 149 -20.77 -0.35 -17.57
C SER A 149 -22.27 -0.57 -17.75
N GLY A 150 -23.06 -0.47 -16.67
CA GLY A 150 -24.52 -0.57 -16.72
C GLY A 150 -25.25 0.73 -17.09
N ALA A 151 -24.54 1.86 -17.13
CA ALA A 151 -25.10 3.15 -17.54
C ALA A 151 -25.39 3.20 -19.05
N GLN A 152 -26.32 4.06 -19.47
CA GLN A 152 -26.68 4.27 -20.86
C GLN A 152 -26.43 5.74 -21.29
N PRO A 153 -25.58 6.03 -22.30
CA PRO A 153 -24.63 5.11 -22.93
C PRO A 153 -23.58 4.61 -21.92
N ASN A 154 -22.89 3.52 -22.28
CA ASN A 154 -21.85 2.91 -21.46
C ASN A 154 -20.79 3.95 -21.07
N ARG A 155 -20.45 4.02 -19.77
CA ARG A 155 -19.48 4.98 -19.21
C ARG A 155 -18.21 4.30 -18.69
N ALA A 156 -18.02 3.01 -18.96
CA ALA A 156 -16.85 2.22 -18.57
C ALA A 156 -15.65 2.39 -19.53
N SER A 157 -15.52 3.57 -20.15
CA SER A 157 -14.43 3.94 -21.06
C SER A 157 -14.04 5.40 -20.86
N VAL A 158 -12.81 5.77 -21.23
CA VAL A 158 -12.34 7.16 -21.08
C VAL A 158 -13.23 8.10 -21.90
N GLU A 159 -13.56 7.73 -23.14
CA GLU A 159 -14.44 8.50 -24.00
C GLU A 159 -15.84 8.65 -23.38
N GLY A 160 -16.41 7.58 -22.82
CA GLY A 160 -17.71 7.62 -22.15
C GLY A 160 -17.74 8.55 -20.94
N LEU A 161 -16.70 8.53 -20.10
CA LEU A 161 -16.58 9.44 -18.95
C LEU A 161 -16.33 10.89 -19.38
N VAL A 162 -15.49 11.09 -20.40
CA VAL A 162 -15.23 12.41 -20.97
C VAL A 162 -16.50 13.02 -21.57
N ASP A 163 -17.31 12.23 -22.27
CA ASP A 163 -18.63 12.65 -22.75
C ASP A 163 -19.53 13.04 -21.58
N TYR A 164 -19.58 12.24 -20.51
CA TYR A 164 -20.37 12.53 -19.31
C TYR A 164 -19.94 13.85 -18.64
N LEU A 165 -18.63 14.13 -18.56
CA LEU A 165 -18.12 15.39 -17.99
C LEU A 165 -18.41 16.61 -18.89
N ASN A 166 -18.60 16.39 -20.19
CA ASN A 166 -19.03 17.45 -21.11
C ASN A 166 -20.53 17.70 -21.02
N ASN A 167 -21.34 16.64 -21.07
CA ASN A 167 -22.80 16.68 -21.10
C ASN A 167 -23.37 15.50 -20.26
N PRO A 168 -23.55 15.69 -18.95
CA PRO A 168 -23.93 14.61 -18.05
C PRO A 168 -25.41 14.28 -18.24
N THR A 169 -25.73 12.99 -18.23
CA THR A 169 -27.09 12.49 -18.39
C THR A 169 -27.50 11.68 -17.16
N THR A 170 -28.79 11.43 -17.00
CA THR A 170 -29.28 10.38 -16.10
C THR A 170 -28.70 9.02 -16.47
N TYR A 171 -28.77 8.06 -15.54
CA TYR A 171 -28.22 6.70 -15.72
C TYR A 171 -28.82 5.96 -16.93
N ASP A 172 -30.07 6.28 -17.29
CA ASP A 172 -30.77 5.78 -18.48
C ASP A 172 -30.50 6.60 -19.76
N GLY A 173 -29.74 7.71 -19.67
CA GLY A 173 -29.35 8.56 -20.79
C GLY A 173 -30.43 9.50 -21.31
N LEU A 174 -31.63 9.51 -20.71
CA LEU A 174 -32.79 10.20 -21.28
C LEU A 174 -32.86 11.69 -20.95
N LYS A 175 -32.28 12.11 -19.83
CA LYS A 175 -32.38 13.49 -19.34
C LYS A 175 -31.00 14.07 -19.11
N ASP A 176 -30.83 15.31 -19.54
CA ASP A 176 -29.68 16.14 -19.19
C ASP A 176 -29.76 16.54 -17.72
N ILE A 177 -28.63 16.48 -17.02
CA ILE A 177 -28.50 16.81 -15.60
C ILE A 177 -27.40 17.84 -15.35
N SER A 178 -26.99 18.63 -16.36
CA SER A 178 -25.93 19.64 -16.21
C SER A 178 -26.22 20.68 -15.11
N GLU A 179 -27.49 20.90 -14.78
CA GLU A 179 -27.93 21.80 -13.70
C GLU A 179 -27.61 21.26 -12.29
N VAL A 180 -27.55 19.94 -12.12
CA VAL A 180 -27.39 19.26 -10.82
C VAL A 180 -26.11 18.43 -10.73
N HIS A 181 -25.36 18.31 -11.82
CA HIS A 181 -24.07 17.62 -11.87
C HIS A 181 -23.00 18.50 -12.54
N PRO A 182 -21.79 18.64 -11.92
CA PRO A 182 -20.68 19.39 -12.51
C PRO A 182 -20.34 18.92 -13.93
N SER A 183 -20.28 19.85 -14.87
CA SER A 183 -19.94 19.59 -16.28
C SER A 183 -19.43 20.84 -17.00
N ILE A 184 -18.84 20.66 -18.18
CA ILE A 184 -18.45 21.77 -19.05
C ILE A 184 -19.67 22.55 -19.55
N LYS A 185 -20.76 21.85 -19.92
CA LYS A 185 -22.02 22.47 -20.36
C LYS A 185 -22.63 23.39 -19.30
N GLY A 186 -22.62 22.97 -18.03
CA GLY A 186 -23.04 23.79 -16.87
C GLY A 186 -21.92 24.66 -16.28
N GLY A 187 -20.90 25.03 -17.06
CA GLY A 187 -19.73 25.75 -16.56
C GLY A 187 -20.02 27.17 -16.01
N ASP A 188 -21.22 27.70 -16.25
CA ASP A 188 -21.73 28.94 -15.70
C ASP A 188 -22.12 28.81 -14.20
N ILE A 189 -22.77 27.71 -13.83
CA ILE A 189 -23.16 27.40 -12.43
C ILE A 189 -22.11 26.58 -11.68
N TRP A 190 -21.17 25.95 -12.40
CA TRP A 190 -20.08 25.15 -11.82
C TRP A 190 -18.70 25.81 -12.04
N PRO A 191 -18.28 26.77 -11.18
CA PRO A 191 -17.03 27.53 -11.37
C PRO A 191 -15.77 26.66 -11.51
N LYS A 192 -15.74 25.50 -10.87
CA LYS A 192 -14.59 24.56 -10.94
C LYS A 192 -14.42 23.92 -12.31
N MET A 193 -15.51 23.82 -13.09
CA MET A 193 -15.48 23.21 -14.43
C MET A 193 -15.16 24.23 -15.52
N ARG A 194 -15.39 25.52 -15.29
CA ARG A 194 -15.22 26.60 -16.28
C ARG A 194 -13.81 26.69 -16.88
N SER A 195 -12.78 26.35 -16.11
CA SER A 195 -11.38 26.41 -16.54
C SER A 195 -10.79 25.05 -16.90
N MET A 196 -11.57 23.97 -16.83
CA MET A 196 -11.10 22.64 -17.18
C MET A 196 -10.93 22.52 -18.68
N LYS A 197 -9.80 21.94 -19.09
CA LYS A 197 -9.50 21.64 -20.49
C LYS A 197 -9.87 20.20 -20.80
N GLN A 198 -9.98 19.89 -22.09
CA GLN A 198 -10.25 18.54 -22.56
C GLN A 198 -9.22 17.51 -22.05
N GLN A 199 -7.95 17.90 -21.93
CA GLN A 199 -6.91 17.06 -21.34
C GLN A 199 -7.13 16.82 -19.84
N ASP A 200 -7.65 17.81 -19.11
CA ASP A 200 -7.95 17.65 -17.69
C ASP A 200 -9.09 16.65 -17.47
N LEU A 201 -10.11 16.68 -18.34
CA LEU A 201 -11.19 15.68 -18.34
C LEU A 201 -10.64 14.29 -18.64
N TYR A 202 -9.80 14.16 -19.66
CA TYR A 202 -9.16 12.89 -20.01
C TYR A 202 -8.35 12.31 -18.85
N ASP A 203 -7.44 13.10 -18.26
CA ASP A 203 -6.56 12.65 -17.18
C ASP A 203 -7.37 12.27 -15.92
N MET A 204 -8.48 12.97 -15.66
CA MET A 204 -9.40 12.65 -14.56
C MET A 204 -10.21 11.38 -14.81
N SER A 205 -10.77 11.21 -16.01
CA SER A 205 -11.48 9.98 -16.41
C SER A 205 -10.57 8.77 -16.36
N ALA A 206 -9.33 8.92 -16.83
CA ALA A 206 -8.33 7.88 -16.78
C ALA A 206 -7.98 7.49 -15.33
N TYR A 207 -7.91 8.46 -14.41
CA TYR A 207 -7.73 8.19 -12.97
C TYR A 207 -8.90 7.39 -12.38
N ILE A 208 -10.16 7.68 -12.74
CA ILE A 208 -11.33 6.92 -12.27
C ILE A 208 -11.23 5.45 -12.71
N LEU A 209 -10.87 5.20 -13.98
CA LEU A 209 -10.74 3.83 -14.50
C LEU A 209 -9.51 3.10 -13.93
N TYR A 210 -8.41 3.81 -13.68
CA TYR A 210 -7.24 3.25 -13.02
C TYR A 210 -7.58 2.74 -11.61
N GLN A 211 -8.38 3.48 -10.84
CA GLN A 211 -8.79 3.08 -9.50
C GLN A 211 -9.67 1.83 -9.53
N ASN A 212 -10.55 1.71 -10.53
CA ASN A 212 -11.35 0.51 -10.76
C ASN A 212 -10.49 -0.75 -10.98
N GLN A 213 -9.32 -0.63 -11.61
CA GLN A 213 -8.44 -1.77 -11.85
C GLN A 213 -7.51 -2.06 -10.68
N THR A 214 -7.07 -1.02 -9.96
CA THR A 214 -6.08 -1.14 -8.89
C THR A 214 -6.71 -1.59 -7.57
N ILE A 215 -7.92 -1.11 -7.26
CA ILE A 215 -8.60 -1.37 -5.99
C ILE A 215 -10.11 -1.59 -6.19
N PRO A 216 -10.54 -2.57 -7.02
CA PRO A 216 -11.94 -2.76 -7.42
C PRO A 216 -12.90 -2.88 -6.23
N GLU A 217 -12.53 -3.62 -5.18
CA GLU A 217 -13.42 -3.82 -4.03
C GLU A 217 -13.57 -2.57 -3.15
N LYS A 218 -12.52 -1.73 -3.07
CA LYS A 218 -12.52 -0.52 -2.24
C LYS A 218 -13.12 0.68 -2.98
N TRP A 219 -12.91 0.74 -4.29
CA TRP A 219 -13.41 1.81 -5.13
C TRP A 219 -14.90 1.56 -5.43
N GLY A 220 -15.78 2.42 -4.92
CA GLY A 220 -17.23 2.24 -5.02
C GLY A 220 -17.85 1.42 -3.87
N GLY A 221 -17.07 0.59 -3.17
CA GLY A 221 -17.55 -0.27 -2.08
C GLY A 221 -18.03 0.47 -0.81
N GLY A 222 -17.68 1.75 -0.67
CA GLY A 222 -18.11 2.57 0.48
C GLY A 222 -17.51 2.11 1.80
N LYS A 223 -18.16 2.48 2.93
CA LYS A 223 -17.62 2.32 4.29
C LYS A 223 -17.31 0.87 4.72
N THR A 224 -17.81 -0.12 4.00
CA THR A 224 -17.61 -1.54 4.33
C THR A 224 -16.18 -2.00 4.02
N TYR A 225 -15.46 -1.31 3.13
CA TYR A 225 -14.15 -1.72 2.61
C TYR A 225 -12.99 -0.78 2.99
N TYR A 226 -13.24 0.21 3.86
CA TYR A 226 -12.21 1.10 4.44
C TYR A 226 -11.59 0.47 5.70
#